data_AF-A0A975P1C9-F1
#
_entry.id   AF-A0A975P1C9-F1
#
_cell.length_a   1.000
_cell.length_b   1.000
_cell.length_c   1.000
_cell.angle_alpha   90.00
_cell.angle_beta   90.00
_cell.angle_gamma   90.00
#
_symmetry.space_group_name_H-M   'P 1'
#
loop_
_entity.id
_entity.type
_entity.pdbx_description
1 polymer ?
#
loop_
_entity_poly.entity_id
_entity_poly.type
_entity_poly.pdbx_seq_one_letter_code
_entity_poly.pdbx_strand_id
1 'polypeptide(L)'
;MTYDVGSQLKREIFGLVKTGGMLLGGLAILAAVSALFANPLQVFFRLIAVASMAMLILSIVTMVLTFRKAKAIEPVALLLSLAVSVIGTLVSLWFGGRPPPLSISLAACLAGALIGVGWSLTTLLFIDNNQIRGRGTAWHLVIWGLTFAINQIGAVVFGHTPSAMTLLMLAGAGLTVGNTLGLLVRVRRVAALIPAMAVPAASQQAHGGTGR
;
A
#
# COMPACT_ATOMS: atom_id res chain seq x y z
N MET A 1 17.16 -21.36 -5.47
CA MET A 1 15.69 -21.22 -5.44
C MET A 1 15.28 -20.30 -6.57
N THR A 2 14.93 -20.85 -7.72
CA THR A 2 14.37 -20.10 -8.86
C THR A 2 12.91 -19.77 -8.51
N TYR A 3 12.65 -18.51 -8.17
CA TYR A 3 11.29 -18.02 -8.00
C TYR A 3 10.59 -18.09 -9.34
N ASP A 4 9.53 -18.90 -9.45
CA ASP A 4 8.65 -18.89 -10.62
C ASP A 4 7.78 -17.63 -10.57
N VAL A 5 8.34 -16.55 -11.12
CA VAL A 5 7.70 -15.24 -11.23
C VAL A 5 6.35 -15.36 -11.97
N GLY A 6 6.23 -16.30 -12.90
CA GLY A 6 5.02 -16.53 -13.69
C GLY A 6 3.85 -17.01 -12.85
N SER A 7 4.04 -18.03 -12.00
CA SER A 7 2.96 -18.53 -11.15
C SER A 7 2.57 -17.55 -10.04
N GLN A 8 3.51 -16.78 -9.49
CA GLN A 8 3.20 -15.72 -8.53
C GLN A 8 2.34 -14.62 -9.17
N LEU A 9 2.76 -14.12 -10.35
CA LEU A 9 2.01 -13.10 -11.07
C LEU A 9 0.60 -13.56 -11.43
N LYS A 10 0.43 -14.81 -11.89
CA LYS A 10 -0.89 -15.38 -12.19
C LYS A 10 -1.80 -15.43 -10.96
N ARG A 11 -1.28 -15.82 -9.78
CA ARG A 11 -2.05 -15.85 -8.52
C ARG A 11 -2.51 -14.45 -8.10
N GLU A 12 -1.62 -13.46 -8.19
CA GLU A 12 -1.95 -12.07 -7.87
C GLU A 12 -3.00 -11.50 -8.82
N ILE A 13 -2.84 -11.69 -10.13
CA ILE A 13 -3.82 -11.24 -11.14
C ILE A 13 -5.18 -11.88 -10.90
N PHE A 14 -5.22 -13.19 -10.66
CA PHE A 14 -6.48 -13.89 -10.38
C PHE A 14 -7.15 -13.36 -9.10
N GLY A 15 -6.37 -13.08 -8.05
CA GLY A 15 -6.84 -12.43 -6.84
C GLY A 15 -7.44 -11.05 -7.09
N LEU A 16 -6.80 -10.23 -7.93
CA LEU A 16 -7.30 -8.92 -8.33
C LEU A 16 -8.61 -9.01 -9.12
N VAL A 17 -8.70 -9.91 -10.10
CA VAL A 17 -9.92 -10.12 -10.90
C VAL A 17 -11.09 -10.56 -10.02
N LYS A 18 -10.86 -11.51 -9.10
CA LYS A 18 -11.87 -11.95 -8.14
C LYS A 18 -12.34 -10.80 -7.25
N THR A 19 -11.40 -10.02 -6.72
CA THR A 19 -11.72 -8.87 -5.85
C THR A 19 -12.50 -7.80 -6.62
N GLY A 20 -12.11 -7.51 -7.86
CA GLY A 20 -12.83 -6.59 -8.73
C GLY A 20 -14.26 -7.05 -9.02
N GLY A 21 -14.45 -8.34 -9.31
CA GLY A 21 -15.78 -8.93 -9.48
C GLY A 21 -16.66 -8.81 -8.23
N MET A 22 -16.09 -9.06 -7.04
CA MET A 22 -16.82 -8.90 -5.77
C MET A 22 -17.24 -7.44 -5.52
N LEU A 23 -16.37 -6.47 -5.85
CA LEU A 23 -16.69 -5.05 -5.72
C LEU A 23 -17.82 -4.63 -6.68
N LEU A 24 -17.76 -5.05 -7.94
CA LEU A 24 -18.81 -4.76 -8.92
C LEU A 24 -20.15 -5.39 -8.51
N GLY A 25 -20.13 -6.63 -8.01
CA GLY A 25 -21.32 -7.28 -7.47
C GLY A 25 -21.91 -6.52 -6.27
N GLY A 26 -21.07 -6.06 -5.34
CA GLY A 26 -21.49 -5.23 -4.23
C GLY A 26 -22.14 -3.91 -4.68
N LEU A 27 -21.53 -3.22 -5.65
CA LEU A 27 -22.10 -1.99 -6.22
C LEU A 27 -23.44 -2.23 -6.91
N ALA A 28 -23.59 -3.34 -7.64
CA ALA A 28 -24.85 -3.71 -8.28
C ALA A 28 -25.96 -3.98 -7.26
N ILE A 29 -25.65 -4.66 -6.15
CA ILE A 29 -26.61 -4.86 -5.05
C ILE A 29 -27.03 -3.52 -4.44
N LEU A 30 -26.07 -2.61 -4.16
CA LEU A 30 -26.39 -1.29 -3.63
C LEU A 30 -27.28 -0.49 -4.60
N ALA A 31 -27.00 -0.57 -5.90
CA ALA A 31 -27.82 0.06 -6.93
C ALA A 31 -29.25 -0.53 -6.94
N ALA A 32 -29.38 -1.86 -6.92
CA ALA A 32 -30.68 -2.54 -6.87
C ALA A 32 -31.49 -2.17 -5.62
N VAL A 33 -30.86 -2.15 -4.44
CA VAL A 33 -31.50 -1.72 -3.18
C VAL A 33 -31.93 -0.26 -3.26
N SER A 34 -31.08 0.62 -3.80
CA SER A 34 -31.41 2.04 -3.93
C SER A 34 -32.59 2.31 -4.86
N ALA A 35 -32.78 1.48 -5.90
CA ALA A 35 -33.88 1.59 -6.85
C ALA A 35 -35.26 1.36 -6.23
N LEU A 36 -35.33 0.78 -5.03
CA LEU A 36 -36.58 0.56 -4.29
C LEU A 36 -37.11 1.80 -3.57
N PHE A 37 -36.34 2.90 -3.54
CA PHE A 37 -36.69 4.12 -2.82
C PHE A 37 -37.09 5.25 -3.78
N ALA A 38 -37.88 6.21 -3.27
CA ALA A 38 -38.36 7.35 -4.07
C ALA A 38 -37.24 8.23 -4.66
N ASN A 39 -36.08 8.29 -4.00
CA ASN A 39 -34.91 9.06 -4.44
C ASN A 39 -33.69 8.13 -4.60
N PRO A 40 -33.63 7.32 -5.66
CA PRO A 40 -32.68 6.21 -5.75
C PRO A 40 -31.23 6.68 -5.76
N LEU A 41 -30.93 7.75 -6.51
CA LEU A 41 -29.57 8.29 -6.60
C LEU A 41 -29.05 8.80 -5.24
N GLN A 42 -29.89 9.49 -4.48
CA GLN A 42 -29.50 10.01 -3.16
C GLN A 42 -29.28 8.87 -2.16
N VAL A 43 -30.17 7.87 -2.16
CA VAL A 43 -30.03 6.69 -1.31
C VAL A 43 -28.79 5.89 -1.68
N PHE A 44 -28.51 5.70 -2.97
CA PHE A 44 -27.31 5.03 -3.45
C PHE A 44 -26.02 5.67 -2.91
N PHE A 45 -25.87 6.99 -3.06
CA PHE A 45 -24.69 7.69 -2.54
C PHE A 45 -24.59 7.66 -1.02
N ARG A 46 -25.72 7.71 -0.29
CA ARG A 46 -25.72 7.53 1.17
C ARG A 46 -25.26 6.14 1.58
N LEU A 47 -25.74 5.10 0.89
CA LEU A 47 -25.33 3.72 1.14
C LEU A 47 -23.84 3.52 0.86
N ILE A 48 -23.33 4.08 -0.25
CA ILE A 48 -21.89 4.09 -0.54
C ILE A 48 -21.13 4.77 0.60
N ALA A 49 -21.55 5.95 1.04
CA ALA A 49 -20.86 6.68 2.11
C ALA A 49 -20.81 5.86 3.42
N VAL A 50 -21.91 5.22 3.81
CA VAL A 50 -21.94 4.34 5.00
C VAL A 50 -21.04 3.13 4.81
N ALA A 51 -21.11 2.47 3.65
CA ALA A 51 -20.25 1.31 3.34
C ALA A 51 -18.76 1.69 3.34
N SER A 52 -18.40 2.84 2.75
CA SER A 52 -17.04 3.38 2.76
C SER A 52 -16.56 3.69 4.17
N MET A 53 -17.42 4.25 5.03
CA MET A 53 -17.08 4.50 6.44
C MET A 53 -16.85 3.19 7.21
N ALA A 54 -17.70 2.19 7.01
CA ALA A 54 -17.52 0.87 7.64
C ALA A 54 -16.22 0.19 7.19
N MET A 55 -15.93 0.24 5.89
CA MET A 55 -14.66 -0.28 5.32
C MET A 55 -13.45 0.47 5.86
N LEU A 56 -13.55 1.79 6.03
CA LEU A 56 -12.49 2.60 6.63
C LEU A 56 -12.22 2.18 8.08
N ILE A 57 -13.26 2.03 8.90
CA ILE A 57 -13.12 1.57 10.30
C ILE A 57 -12.46 0.19 10.33
N LEU A 58 -12.91 -0.73 9.47
CA LEU A 58 -12.30 -2.06 9.36
C LEU A 58 -10.83 -1.97 8.92
N SER A 59 -10.48 -1.06 8.02
CA SER A 59 -9.10 -0.80 7.61
C SER A 59 -8.24 -0.31 8.79
N ILE A 60 -8.74 0.64 9.59
CA ILE A 60 -8.05 1.12 10.79
C ILE A 60 -7.83 -0.03 11.79
N VAL A 61 -8.88 -0.78 12.11
CA VAL A 61 -8.81 -1.91 13.06
C VAL A 61 -7.80 -2.95 12.59
N THR A 62 -7.89 -3.37 11.32
CA THR A 62 -6.96 -4.37 10.78
C THR A 62 -5.52 -3.88 10.76
N MET A 63 -5.26 -2.60 10.49
CA MET A 63 -3.92 -2.02 10.55
C MET A 63 -3.36 -2.04 11.98
N VAL A 64 -4.16 -1.62 12.97
CA VAL A 64 -3.81 -1.65 14.41
C VAL A 64 -3.59 -3.07 14.92
N LEU A 65 -4.32 -4.06 14.41
CA LEU A 65 -4.12 -5.45 14.82
C LEU A 65 -2.93 -6.11 14.13
N THR A 66 -2.50 -5.61 12.96
CA THR A 66 -1.48 -6.28 12.14
C THR A 66 -0.12 -5.59 12.11
N PHE A 67 0.04 -4.36 12.61
CA PHE A 67 1.32 -3.63 12.50
C PHE A 67 2.52 -4.37 13.13
N ARG A 68 2.30 -5.14 14.22
CA ARG A 68 3.36 -5.92 14.88
C ARG A 68 3.59 -7.29 14.25
N LYS A 69 2.70 -7.78 13.38
CA LYS A 69 2.85 -9.09 12.75
C LYS A 69 3.98 -9.02 11.74
N ALA A 70 4.96 -9.90 11.88
CA ALA A 70 6.01 -10.06 10.89
C ALA A 70 5.41 -10.60 9.59
N LYS A 71 5.67 -9.95 8.47
CA LYS A 71 5.23 -10.39 7.14
C LYS A 71 6.44 -10.53 6.22
N ALA A 72 6.44 -11.55 5.38
CA ALA A 72 7.43 -11.65 4.31
C ALA A 72 7.23 -10.45 3.37
N ILE A 73 8.33 -9.77 3.03
CA ILE A 73 8.28 -8.67 2.07
C ILE A 73 8.61 -9.24 0.70
N GLU A 74 7.59 -9.31 -0.15
CA GLU A 74 7.74 -9.75 -1.53
C GLU A 74 7.94 -8.52 -2.44
N PRO A 75 9.09 -8.38 -3.12
CA PRO A 75 9.35 -7.24 -4.00
C PRO A 75 8.33 -7.12 -5.13
N VAL A 76 7.81 -8.24 -5.62
CA VAL A 76 6.80 -8.27 -6.69
C VAL A 76 5.48 -7.67 -6.20
N ALA A 77 5.03 -8.00 -4.99
CA ALA A 77 3.81 -7.43 -4.41
C ALA A 77 3.94 -5.91 -4.21
N LEU A 78 5.12 -5.44 -3.81
CA LEU A 78 5.44 -4.01 -3.71
C LEU A 78 5.33 -3.30 -5.08
N LEU A 79 5.91 -3.89 -6.13
CA LEU A 79 5.82 -3.33 -7.49
C LEU A 79 4.40 -3.36 -8.05
N LEU A 80 3.64 -4.41 -7.77
CA LEU A 80 2.24 -4.52 -8.17
C LEU A 80 1.40 -3.43 -7.49
N SER A 81 1.58 -3.23 -6.18
CA SER A 81 0.90 -2.16 -5.43
C SER A 81 1.24 -0.77 -5.99
N LEU A 82 2.51 -0.53 -6.32
CA LEU A 82 2.94 0.69 -6.99
C LEU A 82 2.28 0.87 -8.35
N ALA A 83 2.26 -0.17 -9.18
CA ALA A 83 1.64 -0.13 -10.50
C ALA A 83 0.13 0.20 -10.41
N VAL A 84 -0.59 -0.47 -9.50
CA VAL A 84 -2.01 -0.19 -9.25
C VAL A 84 -2.22 1.25 -8.81
N SER A 85 -1.39 1.76 -7.90
CA SER A 85 -1.48 3.15 -7.43
C SER A 85 -1.23 4.16 -8.56
N VAL A 86 -0.20 3.92 -9.39
CA VAL A 86 0.14 4.81 -10.52
C VAL A 86 -0.95 4.78 -11.58
N ILE A 87 -1.40 3.59 -11.99
CA ILE A 87 -2.47 3.43 -12.97
C ILE A 87 -3.76 4.07 -12.46
N GLY A 88 -4.15 3.81 -11.20
CA GLY A 88 -5.33 4.43 -10.60
C GLY A 88 -5.26 5.96 -10.62
N THR A 89 -4.10 6.52 -10.27
CA THR A 89 -3.87 7.97 -10.32
C THR A 89 -4.00 8.51 -11.75
N LEU A 90 -3.40 7.85 -12.74
CA LEU A 90 -3.48 8.26 -14.15
C LEU A 90 -4.91 8.21 -14.68
N VAL A 91 -5.65 7.14 -14.36
CA VAL A 91 -7.07 6.99 -14.73
C VAL A 91 -7.89 8.10 -14.09
N SER A 92 -7.70 8.38 -12.80
CA SER A 92 -8.41 9.44 -12.12
C SER A 92 -8.06 10.84 -12.66
N LEU A 93 -6.82 11.10 -13.05
CA LEU A 93 -6.45 12.34 -13.75
C LEU A 93 -7.13 12.46 -15.11
N TRP A 94 -7.28 11.35 -15.83
CA TRP A 94 -7.96 11.31 -17.11
C TRP A 94 -9.45 11.69 -16.99
N PHE A 95 -10.13 11.21 -15.94
CA PHE A 95 -11.54 11.52 -15.70
C PHE A 95 -11.78 12.81 -14.89
N GLY A 96 -10.79 13.30 -14.15
CA GLY A 96 -10.93 14.35 -13.14
C GLY A 96 -11.13 15.78 -13.66
N GLY A 97 -11.21 15.98 -14.97
CA GLY A 97 -11.39 17.30 -15.59
C GLY A 97 -10.09 18.11 -15.65
N ARG A 98 -10.13 19.42 -15.33
CA ARG A 98 -8.98 20.31 -15.48
C ARG A 98 -7.96 20.05 -14.36
N PRO A 99 -6.75 19.56 -14.67
CA PRO A 99 -5.76 19.26 -13.64
C PRO A 99 -5.27 20.56 -12.98
N PRO A 100 -4.87 20.49 -11.70
CA PRO A 100 -4.21 21.61 -11.04
C PRO A 100 -2.91 21.98 -11.77
N PRO A 101 -2.42 23.23 -11.61
CA PRO A 101 -1.16 23.66 -12.21
C PRO A 101 -0.04 22.66 -11.96
N LEU A 102 0.79 22.40 -12.99
CA LEU A 102 1.82 21.37 -12.95
C LEU A 102 2.76 21.53 -11.75
N SER A 103 3.13 22.76 -11.40
CA SER A 103 3.98 23.06 -10.24
C SER A 103 3.39 22.56 -8.92
N ILE A 104 2.10 22.79 -8.68
CA ILE A 104 1.41 22.35 -7.47
C ILE A 104 1.25 20.83 -7.48
N SER A 105 0.93 20.26 -8.64
CA SER A 105 0.84 18.81 -8.84
C SER A 105 2.15 18.10 -8.51
N LEU A 106 3.27 18.64 -9.01
CA LEU A 106 4.62 18.14 -8.71
C LEU A 106 4.97 18.33 -7.24
N ALA A 107 4.67 19.49 -6.65
CA ALA A 107 4.90 19.75 -5.24
C ALA A 107 4.13 18.77 -4.34
N ALA A 108 2.86 18.50 -4.66
CA ALA A 108 2.04 17.52 -3.94
C ALA A 108 2.63 16.11 -4.05
N CYS A 109 3.00 15.69 -5.26
CA CYS A 109 3.62 14.39 -5.50
C CYS A 109 4.96 14.25 -4.75
N LEU A 110 5.82 15.27 -4.79
CA LEU A 110 7.10 15.28 -4.09
C LEU A 110 6.92 15.28 -2.56
N ALA A 111 5.99 16.08 -2.04
CA ALA A 111 5.66 16.09 -0.61
C ALA A 111 5.20 14.70 -0.15
N GLY A 112 4.29 14.09 -0.91
CA GLY A 112 3.88 12.70 -0.73
C GLY A 112 5.08 11.75 -0.71
N ALA A 113 5.93 11.81 -1.73
CA ALA A 113 7.09 10.92 -1.85
C ALA A 113 8.07 11.06 -0.69
N LEU A 114 8.35 12.27 -0.20
CA LEU A 114 9.20 12.49 0.96
C LEU A 114 8.60 11.86 2.23
N ILE A 115 7.30 12.04 2.45
CA ILE A 115 6.58 11.39 3.56
C ILE A 115 6.66 9.87 3.39
N GLY A 116 6.45 9.36 2.19
CA GLY A 116 6.54 7.94 1.86
C GLY A 116 7.92 7.35 2.18
N VAL A 117 8.99 8.05 1.79
CA VAL A 117 10.37 7.64 2.12
C VAL A 117 10.56 7.62 3.63
N GLY A 118 10.14 8.66 4.35
CA GLY A 118 10.18 8.69 5.82
C GLY A 118 9.40 7.53 6.45
N TRP A 119 8.22 7.22 5.90
CA TRP A 119 7.39 6.10 6.35
C TRP A 119 8.08 4.77 6.13
N SER A 120 8.75 4.58 4.99
CA SER A 120 9.49 3.35 4.70
C SER A 120 10.52 3.03 5.77
N LEU A 121 11.18 4.04 6.35
CA LEU A 121 12.21 3.90 7.37
C LEU A 121 11.67 3.37 8.71
N THR A 122 10.37 3.56 8.96
CA THR A 122 9.72 3.08 10.20
C THR A 122 9.47 1.58 10.22
N THR A 123 9.63 0.89 9.08
CA THR A 123 9.51 -0.56 8.99
C THR A 123 10.83 -1.21 9.37
N LEU A 124 10.81 -2.09 10.38
CA LEU A 124 11.95 -2.92 10.75
C LEU A 124 12.06 -4.07 9.76
N LEU A 125 13.24 -4.19 9.14
CA LEU A 125 13.58 -5.28 8.24
C LEU A 125 14.56 -6.21 8.94
N PHE A 126 14.30 -7.51 8.87
CA PHE A 126 15.18 -8.53 9.44
C PHE A 126 15.10 -9.81 8.60
N ILE A 127 16.06 -10.69 8.79
CA ILE A 127 16.15 -11.97 8.08
C ILE A 127 15.70 -13.06 9.04
N ASP A 128 14.74 -13.86 8.60
CA ASP A 128 14.15 -14.96 9.36
C ASP A 128 13.89 -16.12 8.39
N ASN A 129 14.42 -17.30 8.71
CA ASN A 129 14.33 -18.50 7.85
C ASN A 129 14.72 -18.25 6.38
N ASN A 130 15.85 -17.54 6.17
CA ASN A 130 16.36 -17.17 4.85
C ASN A 130 15.39 -16.30 4.01
N GLN A 131 14.41 -15.67 4.64
CA GLN A 131 13.46 -14.73 4.02
C GLN A 131 13.57 -13.36 4.68
N ILE A 132 13.37 -12.31 3.89
CA ILE A 132 13.34 -10.93 4.39
C ILE A 132 11.94 -10.65 4.91
N ARG A 133 11.84 -10.35 6.20
CA ARG A 133 10.58 -10.01 6.87
C ARG A 133 10.56 -8.56 7.31
N GLY A 134 9.37 -7.97 7.23
CA GLY A 134 9.07 -6.63 7.71
C GLY A 134 8.17 -6.66 8.94
N ARG A 135 8.42 -5.74 9.87
CA ARG A 135 7.53 -5.46 11.00
C ARG A 135 7.37 -3.95 11.18
N GLY A 136 6.12 -3.49 11.31
CA GLY A 136 5.84 -2.08 11.61
C GLY A 136 6.20 -1.74 13.06
N THR A 137 6.69 -0.52 13.27
CA THR A 137 6.92 0.05 14.61
C THR A 137 5.74 0.91 15.05
N ALA A 138 5.75 1.42 16.29
CA ALA A 138 4.75 2.43 16.70
C ALA A 138 4.80 3.67 15.78
N TRP A 139 5.99 4.10 15.37
CA TRP A 139 6.18 5.20 14.41
C TRP A 139 5.52 4.95 13.06
N HIS A 140 5.50 3.69 12.61
CA HIS A 140 4.77 3.32 11.39
C HIS A 140 3.28 3.65 11.49
N LEU A 141 2.68 3.37 12.65
CA LEU A 141 1.27 3.63 12.91
C LEU A 141 0.99 5.13 13.09
N VAL A 142 1.92 5.87 13.70
CA VAL A 142 1.84 7.34 13.81
C VAL A 142 1.84 7.99 12.42
N ILE A 143 2.80 7.67 11.55
CA ILE A 143 2.88 8.28 10.20
C ILE A 143 1.65 7.91 9.36
N TRP A 144 1.20 6.66 9.47
CA TRP A 144 -0.02 6.22 8.81
C TRP A 144 -1.25 7.00 9.29
N GLY A 145 -1.41 7.14 10.62
CA GLY A 145 -2.51 7.90 11.22
C GLY A 145 -2.48 9.38 10.87
N LEU A 146 -1.29 9.99 10.82
CA LEU A 146 -1.11 11.38 10.39
C LEU A 146 -1.48 11.56 8.92
N THR A 147 -1.04 10.66 8.04
CA THR A 147 -1.40 10.68 6.62
C THR A 147 -2.92 10.62 6.46
N PHE A 148 -3.56 9.74 7.22
CA PHE A 148 -5.01 9.62 7.23
C PHE A 148 -5.69 10.91 7.72
N ALA A 149 -5.26 11.45 8.85
CA ALA A 149 -5.80 12.67 9.42
C ALA A 149 -5.63 13.88 8.49
N ILE A 150 -4.48 14.02 7.83
CA ILE A 150 -4.21 15.08 6.85
C ILE A 150 -5.20 14.98 5.68
N ASN A 151 -5.48 13.78 5.18
CA ASN A 151 -6.48 13.59 4.12
C ASN A 151 -7.88 14.01 4.58
N GLN A 152 -8.28 13.69 5.81
CA GLN A 152 -9.58 14.08 6.36
C GLN A 152 -9.68 15.61 6.56
N ILE A 153 -8.64 16.23 7.13
CA ILE A 153 -8.57 17.68 7.29
C ILE A 153 -8.63 18.35 5.91
N GLY A 154 -7.89 17.83 4.93
CA GLY A 154 -7.93 18.34 3.56
C GLY A 154 -9.34 18.28 2.96
N ALA A 155 -10.06 17.18 3.14
CA ALA A 155 -11.44 17.05 2.68
C ALA A 155 -12.40 18.05 3.34
N VAL A 156 -12.22 18.34 4.64
CA VAL A 156 -13.04 19.30 5.38
C VAL A 156 -12.71 20.75 5.00
N VAL A 157 -11.42 21.10 4.94
CA VAL A 157 -10.95 22.48 4.74
C VAL A 157 -11.12 22.94 3.29
N PHE A 158 -10.73 22.11 2.32
CA PHE A 158 -10.78 22.46 0.90
C PHE A 158 -12.13 22.10 0.25
N GLY A 159 -13.04 21.52 1.04
CA GLY A 159 -14.30 20.98 0.60
C GLY A 159 -14.14 19.87 -0.44
N HIS A 160 -15.25 19.55 -1.11
CA HIS A 160 -15.31 18.53 -2.14
C HIS A 160 -14.93 19.08 -3.53
N THR A 161 -14.04 20.07 -3.60
CA THR A 161 -13.62 20.62 -4.88
C THR A 161 -12.81 19.58 -5.67
N PRO A 162 -13.07 19.38 -6.98
CA PRO A 162 -12.36 18.38 -7.77
C PRO A 162 -10.83 18.57 -7.73
N SER A 163 -10.36 19.83 -7.75
CA SER A 163 -8.94 20.17 -7.71
C SER A 163 -8.27 19.76 -6.40
N ALA A 164 -8.90 19.98 -5.25
CA ALA A 164 -8.36 19.57 -3.95
C ALA A 164 -8.26 18.04 -3.85
N MET A 165 -9.28 17.33 -4.32
CA MET A 165 -9.27 15.86 -4.36
C MET A 165 -8.16 15.34 -5.27
N THR A 166 -7.92 15.97 -6.43
CA THR A 166 -6.80 15.64 -7.31
C THR A 166 -5.45 15.85 -6.61
N LEU A 167 -5.27 16.94 -5.86
CA LEU A 167 -4.03 17.19 -5.12
C LEU A 167 -3.78 16.16 -4.02
N LEU A 168 -4.80 15.81 -3.23
CA LEU A 168 -4.70 14.76 -2.22
C LEU A 168 -4.37 13.41 -2.84
N MET A 169 -4.97 13.09 -3.99
CA MET A 169 -4.68 11.88 -4.74
C MET A 169 -3.23 11.85 -5.25
N LEU A 170 -2.73 12.96 -5.81
CA LEU A 170 -1.34 13.08 -6.25
C LEU A 170 -0.35 12.94 -5.09
N ALA A 171 -0.65 13.55 -3.94
CA ALA A 171 0.13 13.37 -2.72
C ALA A 171 0.11 11.91 -2.24
N GLY A 172 -1.05 11.25 -2.27
CA GLY A 172 -1.18 9.83 -1.95
C GLY A 172 -0.37 8.93 -2.90
N ALA A 173 -0.40 9.22 -4.20
CA ALA A 173 0.39 8.50 -5.20
C ALA A 173 1.90 8.67 -4.95
N GLY A 174 2.34 9.92 -4.71
CA GLY A 174 3.70 10.22 -4.32
C GLY A 174 4.13 9.44 -3.07
N LEU A 175 3.28 9.41 -2.04
CA LEU A 175 3.53 8.66 -0.81
C LEU A 175 3.70 7.15 -1.06
N THR A 176 2.85 6.55 -1.89
CA THR A 176 3.00 5.15 -2.29
C THR A 176 4.31 4.90 -3.04
N VAL A 177 4.69 5.80 -3.96
CA VAL A 177 5.96 5.74 -4.70
C VAL A 177 7.14 5.80 -3.73
N GLY A 178 7.19 6.83 -2.88
CA GLY A 178 8.27 7.03 -1.92
C GLY A 178 8.42 5.86 -0.94
N ASN A 179 7.31 5.36 -0.40
CA ASN A 179 7.33 4.23 0.52
C ASN A 179 7.80 2.94 -0.16
N THR A 180 7.24 2.63 -1.32
CA THR A 180 7.57 1.41 -2.07
C THR A 180 9.04 1.42 -2.50
N LEU A 181 9.52 2.50 -3.11
CA LEU A 181 10.91 2.61 -3.56
C LEU A 181 11.87 2.58 -2.37
N GLY A 182 11.54 3.28 -1.27
CA GLY A 182 12.32 3.24 -0.04
C GLY A 182 12.45 1.83 0.53
N LEU A 183 11.35 1.08 0.58
CA LEU A 183 11.37 -0.33 1.00
C LEU A 183 12.18 -1.21 0.03
N LEU A 184 12.01 -1.07 -1.28
CA LEU A 184 12.76 -1.85 -2.27
C LEU A 184 14.28 -1.65 -2.16
N VAL A 185 14.73 -0.41 -2.01
CA VAL A 185 16.15 -0.10 -1.82
C VAL A 185 16.68 -0.77 -0.54
N ARG A 186 15.93 -0.69 0.56
CA ARG A 186 16.33 -1.31 1.84
C ARG A 186 16.32 -2.83 1.77
N VAL A 187 15.32 -3.43 1.14
CA VAL A 187 15.23 -4.88 0.91
C VAL A 187 16.42 -5.36 0.10
N ARG A 188 16.81 -4.66 -0.98
CA ARG A 188 18.02 -4.99 -1.75
C ARG A 188 19.29 -4.95 -0.91
N ARG A 189 19.43 -3.94 -0.04
CA ARG A 189 20.58 -3.82 0.88
C ARG A 189 20.62 -4.99 1.88
N VAL A 190 19.48 -5.36 2.47
CA VAL A 190 19.38 -6.49 3.40
C VAL A 190 19.62 -7.83 2.69
N ALA A 191 19.11 -8.00 1.46
CA ALA A 191 19.32 -9.19 0.66
C ALA A 191 20.81 -9.45 0.37
N ALA A 192 21.59 -8.39 0.16
CA ALA A 192 23.04 -8.50 -0.05
C ALA A 192 23.80 -9.06 1.18
N LEU A 193 23.21 -9.06 2.37
CA LEU A 193 23.81 -9.62 3.60
C LEU A 193 23.55 -11.13 3.75
N ILE A 194 22.58 -11.71 3.03
CA ILE A 194 22.24 -13.13 3.12
C ILE A 194 23.43 -14.04 2.74
N PRO A 195 24.16 -13.79 1.62
CA PRO A 195 25.34 -14.60 1.29
C PRO A 195 26.45 -14.53 2.34
N ALA A 196 26.62 -13.38 3.02
CA ALA A 196 27.66 -13.20 4.04
C ALA A 196 27.37 -13.98 5.34
N MET A 197 26.09 -14.18 5.68
CA MET A 197 25.69 -14.96 6.87
C MET A 197 25.70 -16.48 6.64
N ALA A 198 25.74 -16.94 5.38
CA ALA A 198 25.84 -18.36 5.06
C ALA A 198 27.26 -18.94 5.28
N VAL A 199 28.27 -18.08 5.52
CA VAL A 199 29.70 -18.45 5.53
C VAL A 199 30.29 -18.92 6.88
N PRO A 200 29.71 -18.77 8.10
CA PRO A 200 30.38 -19.26 9.32
C PRO A 200 30.26 -20.76 9.60
N ALA A 201 29.27 -21.47 9.05
CA ALA A 201 28.98 -22.85 9.45
C ALA A 201 29.93 -23.90 8.85
N ALA A 202 30.45 -23.66 7.64
CA ALA A 202 31.34 -24.60 6.96
C ALA A 202 32.76 -24.64 7.59
N SER A 203 33.21 -23.55 8.22
CA SER A 203 34.51 -23.48 8.89
C SER A 203 34.52 -24.03 10.33
N GLN A 204 33.37 -24.17 10.99
CA GLN A 204 33.30 -24.75 12.34
C GLN A 204 33.20 -26.28 12.36
N GLN A 205 32.69 -26.91 11.30
CA GLN A 205 32.67 -28.38 11.19
C GLN A 205 34.03 -28.99 10.81
N ALA A 206 34.96 -28.19 10.28
CA ALA A 206 36.29 -28.66 9.88
C ALA A 206 37.32 -28.76 11.04
N HIS A 207 36.96 -28.34 12.26
CA HIS A 207 37.86 -28.37 13.43
C HIS A 207 37.40 -29.26 14.60
N GLY A 208 36.29 -29.98 14.47
CA GLY A 208 35.78 -30.90 15.51
C GLY A 208 36.12 -32.39 15.33
N GLY A 209 36.82 -32.76 14.25
CA GLY A 209 36.91 -34.16 13.79
C GLY A 209 38.24 -34.90 14.02
N THR A 210 39.16 -34.39 14.84
CA THR A 210 40.41 -35.11 15.16
C THR A 210 40.69 -35.07 16.66
N GLY A 211 39.96 -35.91 17.42
CA GLY A 211 40.05 -35.91 18.87
C GLY A 211 39.52 -37.16 19.54
N ARG A 212 40.22 -38.29 19.29
CA ARG A 212 40.23 -39.57 20.01
C ARG A 212 39.07 -40.54 19.82
#